data_AF-A0A3D2WJV5-F1
#
_entry.id   AF-A0A3D2WJV5-F1
#
_cell.length_a   1.000
_cell.length_b   1.000
_cell.length_c   1.000
_cell.angle_alpha   90.00
_cell.angle_beta   90.00
_cell.angle_gamma   90.00
#
_symmetry.space_group_name_H-M   'P 1'
#
loop_
_entity.id
_entity.type
_entity.pdbx_description
1 polymer ?
#
loop_
_entity_poly.entity_id
_entity_poly.type
_entity_poly.pdbx_seq_one_letter_code
_entity_poly.pdbx_strand_id
1 'polypeptide(L)'
;MKVQFYKKMFNGEMRDFARIPVTDTKDMLETPVRASDVQRFPKEWAEFKQNENKKITGTLMEKLPGISEDKRIELELKGIQTIEQLDKAQTAILQGMGDVYVSLQEIAKLHVKANAKSSTQSSTN
;
A
#
# COMPACT_ATOMS: atom_id res chain seq x y z
N MET A 1 18.09 3.01 4.31
CA MET A 1 16.74 2.94 3.70
C MET A 1 16.89 2.91 2.18
N LYS A 2 16.07 2.14 1.45
CA LYS A 2 16.09 2.04 -0.03
C LYS A 2 15.07 3.01 -0.62
N VAL A 3 15.33 3.55 -1.82
CA VAL A 3 14.35 4.37 -2.57
C VAL A 3 13.15 3.52 -2.93
N GLN A 4 11.95 4.09 -2.86
CA GLN A 4 10.72 3.42 -3.26
C GLN A 4 9.96 4.27 -4.27
N PHE A 5 9.44 3.63 -5.32
CA PHE A 5 8.54 4.24 -6.29
C PHE A 5 7.12 3.73 -6.09
N TYR A 6 6.14 4.60 -6.24
CA TYR A 6 4.72 4.29 -6.03
C TYR A 6 3.84 5.23 -6.84
N LYS A 7 2.55 4.91 -6.95
CA LYS A 7 1.56 5.81 -7.57
C LYS A 7 0.80 6.59 -6.52
N LYS A 8 0.52 7.85 -6.83
CA LYS A 8 -0.29 8.74 -6.01
C LYS A 8 -1.15 9.62 -6.89
N MET A 9 -2.38 9.92 -6.45
CA MET A 9 -3.21 10.93 -7.09
C MET A 9 -2.60 12.31 -6.86
N PHE A 10 -2.33 13.04 -7.94
CA PHE A 10 -1.77 14.38 -7.90
C PHE A 10 -2.47 15.26 -8.92
N ASN A 11 -3.16 16.30 -8.44
CA ASN A 11 -3.98 17.21 -9.25
C ASN A 11 -5.03 16.50 -10.13
N GLY A 12 -5.64 15.43 -9.62
CA GLY A 12 -6.67 14.67 -10.34
C GLY A 12 -6.13 13.63 -11.33
N GLU A 13 -4.81 13.49 -11.45
CA GLU A 13 -4.18 12.47 -12.28
C GLU A 13 -3.32 11.52 -11.44
N MET A 14 -3.34 10.23 -11.77
CA MET A 14 -2.42 9.26 -11.16
C MET A 14 -1.01 9.47 -11.71
N ARG A 15 -0.06 9.79 -10.83
CA ARG A 15 1.35 10.00 -11.19
C ARG A 15 2.28 9.09 -10.41
N ASP A 16 3.43 8.80 -10.99
CA ASP A 16 4.50 8.07 -10.32
C ASP A 16 5.27 9.04 -9.42
N PHE A 17 5.47 8.65 -8.17
CA PHE A 17 6.20 9.38 -7.14
C PHE A 17 7.43 8.58 -6.68
N ALA A 18 8.47 9.31 -6.29
CA ALA A 18 9.67 8.76 -5.66
C ALA A 18 9.70 9.16 -4.19
N ARG A 19 9.90 8.18 -3.30
CA ARG A 19 10.22 8.36 -1.89
C ARG A 19 11.70 8.06 -1.68
N ILE A 20 12.48 9.12 -1.47
CA ILE A 20 13.94 9.08 -1.40
C ILE A 20 14.37 9.45 0.02
N PRO A 21 15.04 8.56 0.77
CA PRO A 21 15.62 8.92 2.05
C PRO A 21 16.75 9.93 1.85
N VAL A 22 16.75 11.00 2.63
CA VAL A 22 17.83 11.99 2.61
C VAL A 22 19.02 11.41 3.38
N THR A 23 20.22 11.52 2.82
CA THR A 23 21.45 11.04 3.46
C THR A 23 21.66 11.78 4.79
N ASP A 24 22.06 11.04 5.83
CA ASP A 24 22.40 11.56 7.16
C ASP A 24 21.27 12.19 7.98
N THR A 25 20.03 12.20 7.48
CA THR A 25 18.84 12.59 8.25
C THR A 25 17.77 11.50 8.26
N LYS A 26 16.74 11.67 9.09
CA LYS A 26 15.54 10.80 9.08
C LYS A 26 14.49 11.28 8.08
N ASP A 27 14.81 12.30 7.29
CA ASP A 27 13.86 12.93 6.39
C ASP A 27 13.66 12.10 5.12
N MET A 28 12.44 12.21 4.58
CA MET A 28 12.05 11.57 3.33
C MET A 28 11.66 12.67 2.34
N LEU A 29 12.28 12.64 1.17
CA LEU A 29 11.87 13.45 0.03
C LEU A 29 10.81 12.68 -0.76
N GLU A 30 9.62 13.24 -0.88
CA GLU A 30 8.52 12.70 -1.68
C GLU A 30 8.16 13.67 -2.80
N THR A 31 8.47 13.30 -4.05
CA THR A 31 8.23 14.14 -5.23
C THR A 31 7.75 13.32 -6.42
N PRO A 32 7.08 13.93 -7.41
CA PRO A 32 6.85 13.28 -8.70
C PRO A 32 8.17 12.78 -9.29
N VAL A 33 8.14 11.62 -9.95
CA VAL A 33 9.33 11.02 -10.55
C VAL A 33 9.89 11.92 -11.64
N ARG A 34 11.19 12.23 -11.56
CA ARG A 34 11.93 12.97 -12.59
C ARG A 34 12.80 12.00 -13.39
N ALA A 35 13.21 12.42 -14.59
CA ALA A 35 14.13 11.64 -15.42
C ALA A 35 15.46 11.33 -14.70
N SER A 36 15.96 12.27 -13.89
CA SER A 36 17.16 12.08 -13.08
C SER A 36 17.00 10.99 -12.01
N ASP A 37 15.79 10.82 -11.45
CA ASP A 37 15.54 9.79 -10.43
C ASP A 37 15.58 8.39 -11.06
N VAL A 38 15.03 8.24 -12.28
CA VAL A 38 15.09 6.98 -13.04
C VAL A 38 16.53 6.59 -13.41
N GLN A 39 17.35 7.57 -13.82
CA GLN A 39 18.76 7.34 -14.12
C GLN A 39 19.58 6.98 -12.87
N ARG A 40 19.25 7.60 -11.73
CA ARG A 40 19.96 7.39 -10.46
C ARG A 40 19.56 6.06 -9.79
N PHE A 41 18.31 5.63 -9.94
CA PHE A 41 17.75 4.43 -9.29
C PHE A 41 17.11 3.48 -10.31
N PRO A 42 17.86 3.00 -11.32
CA PRO A 42 17.30 2.23 -12.42
C PRO A 42 16.78 0.86 -11.99
N LYS A 43 17.39 0.26 -10.96
CA LYS A 43 16.97 -1.06 -10.43
C LYS A 43 15.62 -0.94 -9.72
N GLU A 44 15.49 0.03 -8.83
CA GLU A 44 14.28 0.33 -8.08
C GLU A 44 13.12 0.71 -9.01
N TRP A 45 13.42 1.49 -10.06
CA TRP A 45 12.44 1.83 -11.08
C TRP A 45 11.94 0.60 -11.84
N ALA A 46 12.86 -0.26 -12.26
CA ALA A 46 12.51 -1.51 -12.95
C ALA A 46 11.67 -2.44 -12.06
N GLU A 47 12.03 -2.60 -10.77
CA GLU A 47 11.24 -3.35 -9.79
C GLU A 47 9.81 -2.79 -9.66
N PHE A 48 9.66 -1.47 -9.56
CA PHE A 48 8.35 -0.82 -9.51
C PHE A 48 7.51 -1.10 -10.76
N LYS A 49 8.07 -0.92 -11.95
CA LYS A 49 7.36 -1.17 -13.22
C LYS A 49 7.01 -2.64 -13.45
N GLN A 50 7.84 -3.56 -12.98
CA GLN A 50 7.50 -4.98 -12.99
C GLN A 50 6.33 -5.30 -12.06
N ASN A 51 6.31 -4.68 -10.88
CA ASN A 51 5.25 -4.88 -9.90
C ASN A 51 3.92 -4.20 -10.30
N GLU A 52 3.96 -3.13 -11.09
CA GLU A 52 2.77 -2.44 -11.61
C GLU A 52 1.86 -3.38 -12.43
N ASN A 53 2.45 -4.36 -13.13
CA ASN A 53 1.72 -5.32 -13.95
C ASN A 53 1.32 -6.60 -13.21
N LYS A 54 1.67 -6.74 -11.92
CA LYS A 54 1.31 -7.94 -11.16
C LYS A 54 -0.20 -7.93 -10.88
N LYS A 55 -0.85 -9.04 -11.21
CA LYS A 55 -2.24 -9.25 -10.81
C LYS A 55 -2.30 -9.37 -9.28
N ILE A 56 -2.93 -8.40 -8.65
CA ILE A 56 -3.23 -8.42 -7.22
C ILE A 56 -4.45 -9.33 -7.02
N THR A 57 -4.30 -10.37 -6.20
CA THR A 57 -5.39 -11.29 -5.84
C THR A 57 -5.91 -10.94 -4.46
N GLY A 58 -7.20 -10.62 -4.35
CA GLY A 58 -7.87 -10.24 -3.11
C GLY A 58 -8.69 -8.97 -3.26
N THR A 59 -9.18 -8.46 -2.15
CA THR A 59 -9.93 -7.21 -2.11
C THR A 59 -8.95 -6.04 -2.03
N LEU A 60 -8.99 -5.13 -3.01
CA LEU A 60 -8.14 -3.94 -3.03
C LEU A 60 -8.33 -3.10 -1.77
N MET A 61 -7.22 -2.57 -1.26
CA MET A 61 -7.20 -1.78 -0.02
C MET A 61 -8.11 -0.54 -0.09
N GLU A 62 -8.34 0.02 -1.27
CA GLU A 62 -9.25 1.15 -1.51
C GLU A 62 -10.68 0.90 -1.04
N LYS A 63 -11.09 -0.38 -0.91
CA LYS A 63 -12.42 -0.76 -0.43
C LYS A 63 -12.52 -0.84 1.09
N LEU A 64 -11.40 -0.70 1.81
CA LEU A 64 -11.41 -0.76 3.27
C LEU A 64 -12.06 0.51 3.85
N PRO A 65 -13.12 0.40 4.66
CA PRO A 65 -13.73 1.57 5.28
C PRO A 65 -12.74 2.34 6.17
N GLY A 66 -12.72 3.67 6.05
CA GLY A 66 -11.91 4.55 6.90
C GLY A 66 -10.43 4.64 6.52
N ILE A 67 -9.98 4.00 5.43
CA ILE A 67 -8.62 4.18 4.95
C ILE A 67 -8.49 5.47 4.13
N SER A 68 -7.46 6.27 4.39
CA SER A 68 -7.08 7.39 3.53
C SER A 68 -6.05 6.96 2.48
N GLU A 69 -5.93 7.72 1.40
CA GLU A 69 -4.95 7.45 0.34
C GLU A 69 -3.51 7.37 0.87
N ASP A 70 -3.11 8.31 1.75
CA ASP A 70 -1.75 8.30 2.30
C ASP A 70 -1.48 7.01 3.10
N LYS A 71 -2.45 6.56 3.92
CA LYS A 71 -2.32 5.32 4.71
C LYS A 71 -2.32 4.07 3.83
N ARG A 72 -3.12 4.07 2.76
CA ARG A 72 -3.08 3.03 1.73
C ARG A 72 -1.68 2.93 1.11
N ILE A 73 -1.12 4.06 0.67
CA ILE A 73 0.21 4.12 0.05
C ILE A 73 1.27 3.63 1.03
N GLU A 74 1.24 4.07 2.29
CA GLU A 74 2.20 3.61 3.30
C GLU A 74 2.15 2.09 3.51
N LEU A 75 0.96 1.47 3.46
CA LEU A 75 0.79 0.01 3.52
C LEU A 75 1.28 -0.69 2.24
N GLU A 76 0.98 -0.14 1.06
CA GLU A 76 1.45 -0.68 -0.22
C GLU A 76 2.98 -0.66 -0.31
N LEU A 77 3.62 0.40 0.21
CA LEU A 77 5.07 0.51 0.35
C LEU A 77 5.68 -0.53 1.31
N LYS A 78 4.86 -1.15 2.17
CA LYS A 78 5.22 -2.31 3.01
C LYS A 78 4.84 -3.65 2.39
N GLY A 79 4.35 -3.66 1.14
CA GLY A 79 3.94 -4.86 0.42
C GLY A 79 2.53 -5.35 0.79
N ILE A 80 1.74 -4.54 1.48
CA ILE A 80 0.37 -4.86 1.89
C ILE A 80 -0.59 -4.17 0.93
N GLN A 81 -1.11 -4.90 -0.06
CA GLN A 81 -1.89 -4.35 -1.18
C GLN A 81 -3.38 -4.71 -1.11
N THR A 82 -3.76 -5.66 -0.25
CA THR A 82 -5.14 -6.14 -0.11
C THR A 82 -5.60 -6.18 1.33
N ILE A 83 -6.92 -6.13 1.53
CA ILE A 83 -7.54 -6.21 2.86
C ILE A 83 -7.16 -7.53 3.56
N GLU A 84 -7.11 -8.63 2.81
CA GLU A 84 -6.73 -9.94 3.34
C GLU A 84 -5.25 -10.00 3.75
N GLN A 85 -4.37 -9.28 3.04
CA GLN A 85 -2.98 -9.14 3.47
C GLN A 85 -2.85 -8.30 4.73
N LEU A 86 -3.65 -7.23 4.87
CA LEU A 86 -3.64 -6.39 6.08
C LEU A 86 -4.16 -7.14 7.31
N ASP A 87 -5.25 -7.91 7.15
CA ASP A 87 -5.77 -8.82 8.18
C ASP A 87 -4.66 -9.74 8.71
N LYS A 88 -3.89 -10.35 7.79
CA LYS A 88 -2.82 -11.31 8.10
C LYS A 88 -1.46 -10.70 8.40
N ALA A 89 -1.31 -9.38 8.30
CA ALA A 89 -0.03 -8.71 8.53
C ALA A 89 0.44 -8.89 9.99
N GLN A 90 1.75 -8.97 10.19
CA GLN A 90 2.29 -9.09 11.55
C GLN A 90 2.05 -7.78 12.31
N THR A 91 1.33 -7.85 13.43
CA THR A 91 0.97 -6.66 14.23
C THR A 91 2.19 -5.84 14.67
N ALA A 92 3.34 -6.48 14.92
CA ALA A 92 4.58 -5.77 15.25
C ALA A 92 5.05 -4.81 14.13
N ILE A 93 4.85 -5.17 12.85
CA ILE A 93 5.17 -4.29 11.72
C ILE A 93 4.26 -3.07 11.74
N LEU A 94 2.96 -3.28 11.99
CA LEU A 94 1.95 -2.22 12.01
C LEU A 94 2.11 -1.28 13.20
N GLN A 95 2.44 -1.81 14.39
CA GLN A 95 2.78 -1.01 15.57
C GLN A 95 3.97 -0.09 15.31
N GLY A 96 4.98 -0.58 14.59
CA GLY A 96 6.12 0.24 14.17
C GLY A 96 5.78 1.36 13.19
N MET A 97 4.60 1.31 12.55
CA MET A 97 4.07 2.37 11.69
C MET A 97 3.14 3.33 12.45
N GLY A 98 2.57 2.87 13.58
CA GLY A 98 1.71 3.65 14.47
C GLY A 98 0.34 3.00 14.71
N ASP A 99 -0.31 3.39 15.81
CA ASP A 99 -1.55 2.76 16.31
C ASP A 99 -2.69 2.73 15.28
N VAL A 100 -2.77 3.75 14.41
CA VAL A 100 -3.76 3.82 13.33
C VAL A 100 -3.74 2.58 12.43
N TYR A 101 -2.57 1.99 12.18
CA TYR A 101 -2.45 0.80 11.34
C TYR A 101 -2.91 -0.47 12.03
N VAL A 102 -2.80 -0.52 13.36
CA VAL A 102 -3.37 -1.61 14.17
C VAL A 102 -4.89 -1.55 14.12
N SER A 103 -5.48 -0.35 14.26
CA SER A 103 -6.92 -0.16 14.11
C SER A 103 -7.41 -0.50 12.70
N LEU A 104 -6.67 -0.12 11.64
CA LEU A 104 -7.00 -0.52 10.27
C LEU A 104 -6.96 -2.05 10.08
N GLN A 105 -6.03 -2.75 10.75
CA GLN A 105 -6.00 -4.22 10.76
C GLN A 105 -7.25 -4.82 11.43
N GLU A 106 -7.75 -4.21 12.51
CA GLU A 106 -9.00 -4.66 13.14
C GLU A 106 -10.22 -4.47 12.22
N ILE A 107 -10.28 -3.34 11.50
CA ILE A 107 -11.32 -3.10 10.49
C ILE A 107 -11.22 -4.14 9.37
N ALA A 108 -10.01 -4.44 8.89
CA ALA A 108 -9.77 -5.45 7.87
C ALA A 108 -10.24 -6.85 8.32
N LYS A 109 -9.92 -7.24 9.56
CA LYS A 109 -10.40 -8.48 10.19
C LYS A 109 -11.92 -8.58 10.17
N LEU A 110 -12.62 -7.51 10.54
CA LEU A 110 -14.08 -7.46 10.52
C LEU A 110 -14.63 -7.54 9.09
N HIS A 111 -14.02 -6.83 8.15
CA HIS A 111 -14.42 -6.81 6.75
C HIS A 111 -14.30 -8.20 6.09
N VAL A 112 -13.17 -8.90 6.30
CA VAL A 112 -12.96 -10.26 5.79
C VAL A 112 -13.99 -11.23 6.39
N LYS A 113 -14.23 -11.16 7.71
CA LYS A 113 -15.23 -12.00 8.39
C LYS A 113 -16.65 -11.77 7.87
N ALA A 114 -17.03 -10.52 7.59
CA ALA A 114 -18.35 -10.19 7.06
C ALA A 114 -18.55 -10.77 5.65
N ASN A 115 -17.55 -10.63 4.77
CA ASN A 115 -17.63 -11.12 3.40
C ASN A 115 -17.50 -12.64 3.28
N ALA A 116 -16.85 -13.31 4.23
CA ALA A 116 -16.84 -14.77 4.29
C ALA A 116 -18.21 -15.37 4.67
N LYS A 117 -19.04 -14.63 5.42
CA LYS A 117 -20.38 -15.09 5.81
C LYS A 117 -21.40 -14.91 4.69
N SER A 118 -21.31 -13.83 3.91
CA SER A 118 -22.23 -13.54 2.80
C SER A 118 -22.09 -14.52 1.63
N SER A 119 -20.91 -15.08 1.40
CA SER A 119 -20.69 -16.09 0.34
C SER A 119 -21.28 -17.47 0.63
N THR A 120 -21.63 -17.78 1.89
CA THR A 120 -22.17 -19.09 2.29
C THR A 120 -23.72 -19.13 2.26
N GLN A 121 -24.40 -17.99 2.13
CA GLN A 121 -25.87 -17.90 2.16
C GLN A 121 -26.57 -17.87 0.80
N SER A 122 -25.85 -17.94 -0.33
CA SER A 122 -26.43 -17.83 -1.69
C SER A 122 -26.65 -19.18 -2.41
N SER A 123 -26.67 -20.30 -1.69
CA SER A 123 -26.91 -21.64 -2.28
C SER A 123 -28.12 -22.34 -1.66
N THR A 124 -29.30 -21.70 -1.75
CA THR A 124 -30.59 -22.40 -1.65
C THR A 124 -31.67 -21.57 -2.35
N ASN A 125 -31.98 -21.95 -3.59
CA ASN A 125 -33.33 -21.95 -4.17
C ASN A 125 -33.34 -22.85 -5.40
#